data_AF-A0A075QDW0-F1
#
_entry.id   AF-A0A075QDW0-F1
#
_cell.length_a   1.000
_cell.length_b   1.000
_cell.length_c   1.000
_cell.angle_alpha   90.00
_cell.angle_beta   90.00
_cell.angle_gamma   90.00
#
_symmetry.space_group_name_H-M   'P 1'
#
loop_
_entity.id
_entity.type
_entity.pdbx_description
1 polymer ?
#
loop_
_entity_poly.entity_id
_entity_poly.type
_entity_poly.pdbx_seq_one_letter_code
_entity_poly.pdbx_strand_id
1 'polypeptide(L)' 'NSLTLINPTPYYLTVTELNAGTRVLENALVPPMGESTVKLPSDAGSNITYRTINDYGALTPKMTGVME' A
#
# COMPACT_ATOMS: atom_id res chain seq x y z
N ASN A 1 11.92 -11.27 1.12
CA ASN A 1 11.80 -9.81 1.25
C ASN A 1 10.36 -9.44 1.52
N SER A 2 10.13 -8.33 2.20
CA SER A 2 8.80 -7.80 2.51
C SER A 2 8.77 -6.29 2.32
N LEU A 3 7.55 -5.76 2.12
CA LEU A 3 7.27 -4.33 2.11
C LEU A 3 6.39 -4.03 3.33
N THR A 4 6.86 -3.14 4.20
CA THR A 4 6.09 -2.66 5.35
C THR A 4 5.38 -1.37 4.98
N LEU A 5 4.07 -1.32 5.19
CA LEU A 5 3.22 -0.15 4.98
C LEU A 5 2.98 0.50 6.34
N ILE A 6 3.40 1.75 6.51
CA ILE A 6 3.25 2.51 7.76
C ILE A 6 2.14 3.54 7.58
N ASN A 7 1.19 3.59 8.51
CA ASN A 7 0.09 4.53 8.50
C ASN A 7 0.17 5.49 9.70
N PRO A 8 0.71 6.71 9.51
CA PRO A 8 0.79 7.72 10.57
C PRO A 8 -0.54 8.48 10.79
N THR A 9 -1.65 8.00 10.23
CA THR A 9 -2.96 8.68 10.30
C THR A 9 -3.92 7.98 11.27
N PRO A 10 -4.96 8.66 11.77
CA PRO A 10 -5.93 8.07 12.69
C PRO A 10 -7.03 7.24 12.00
N TYR A 11 -6.86 6.84 10.73
CA TYR A 11 -7.88 6.12 9.96
C TYR A 11 -7.38 4.74 9.51
N TYR A 12 -8.29 3.78 9.37
CA TYR A 12 -7.98 2.55 8.66
C TYR A 12 -7.82 2.83 7.17
N LEU A 13 -6.73 2.36 6.59
CA LEU A 13 -6.49 2.49 5.16
C LEU A 13 -6.64 1.13 4.49
N THR A 14 -7.65 1.00 3.62
CA THR A 14 -7.76 -0.16 2.73
C THR A 14 -6.91 0.11 1.49
N VAL A 15 -5.68 -0.38 1.50
CA VAL A 15 -4.70 -0.24 0.40
C VAL A 15 -4.96 -1.32 -0.64
N THR A 16 -5.15 -0.89 -1.87
CA THR A 16 -5.43 -1.73 -3.04
C THR A 16 -4.62 -1.28 -4.23
N GLU A 17 -4.56 -2.11 -5.28
CA GLU A 17 -3.73 -1.86 -6.47
C GLU A 17 -2.27 -1.51 -6.09
N LEU A 18 -1.77 -2.16 -5.04
CA LEU A 18 -0.40 -1.98 -4.57
C LEU A 18 0.56 -2.63 -5.56
N ASN A 19 1.50 -1.85 -6.07
CA ASN A 19 2.46 -2.27 -7.06
C ASN A 19 3.88 -1.89 -6.63
N ALA A 20 4.83 -2.78 -6.90
CA ALA A 20 6.27 -2.53 -6.83
C ALA A 20 6.90 -2.71 -8.22
N GLY A 21 7.05 -1.61 -8.94
CA GLY A 21 7.36 -1.62 -10.37
C GLY A 21 6.21 -2.22 -11.19
N THR A 22 6.44 -3.38 -11.82
CA THR A 22 5.43 -4.12 -12.60
C THR A 22 4.77 -5.25 -11.80
N ARG A 23 5.18 -5.47 -10.55
CA ARG A 23 4.65 -6.53 -9.69
C ARG A 23 3.47 -6.02 -8.87
N VAL A 24 2.32 -6.65 -9.05
CA VAL A 24 1.14 -6.48 -8.19
C VAL A 24 1.37 -7.21 -6.87
N LEU A 25 1.11 -6.55 -5.76
CA LEU A 25 1.22 -7.09 -4.41
C LEU A 25 -0.17 -7.35 -3.82
N GLU A 26 -0.21 -8.06 -2.70
CA GLU A 26 -1.45 -8.30 -1.97
C GLU A 26 -2.04 -6.98 -1.44
N ASN A 27 -3.38 -6.91 -1.41
CA ASN A 27 -4.08 -5.81 -0.75
C ASN A 27 -3.84 -5.88 0.77
N ALA A 28 -3.88 -4.72 1.42
CA ALA A 28 -3.63 -4.63 2.85
C ALA A 28 -4.62 -3.68 3.53
N LEU A 29 -5.06 -4.06 4.73
CA LEU A 29 -5.70 -3.13 5.66
C LEU A 29 -4.64 -2.67 6.66
N VAL A 30 -4.38 -1.36 6.69
CA VAL A 30 -3.38 -0.78 7.60
C VAL A 30 -4.11 -0.07 8.74
N PRO A 31 -3.88 -0.45 10.01
CA PRO A 31 -4.57 0.15 11.15
C PRO A 31 -4.09 1.60 11.40
N PRO A 32 -4.88 2.41 12.12
CA PRO A 32 -4.46 3.73 12.58
C PRO A 32 -3.15 3.66 13.38
N MET A 33 -2.22 4.57 13.10
CA MET A 33 -0.93 4.68 13.81
C MET A 33 -0.11 3.38 13.85
N GLY A 34 -0.33 2.48 12.89
CA GLY A 34 0.28 1.16 12.87
C GLY A 34 0.79 0.78 11.49
N GLU A 35 1.11 -0.50 11.34
CA GLU A 35 1.73 -1.03 10.13
C GLU A 35 1.09 -2.34 9.67
N SER A 36 1.31 -2.66 8.41
CA SER A 36 0.97 -3.96 7.82
C SER A 36 2.07 -4.37 6.84
N THR A 37 2.30 -5.67 6.70
CA THR A 37 3.40 -6.19 5.90
C THR A 37 2.89 -7.08 4.79
N VAL A 38 3.35 -6.84 3.57
CA VAL A 38 3.06 -7.67 2.40
C VAL A 38 4.34 -8.33 1.89
N LYS A 39 4.20 -9.49 1.25
CA LYS A 39 5.32 -10.19 0.63
C LYS A 39 5.85 -9.36 -0.55
N LEU A 40 7.18 -9.22 -0.63
CA LEU A 40 7.84 -8.54 -1.73
C LEU A 40 8.64 -9.57 -2.55
N PRO A 41 8.25 -9.83 -3.81
CA PRO A 41 9.00 -10.69 -4.72
C PRO A 41 10.45 -10.20 -4.91
N SER A 42 11.38 -11.12 -5.16
CA SER A 42 12.80 -10.79 -5.33
C SER A 42 13.10 -9.95 -6.57
N ASP A 43 12.18 -9.93 -7.53
CA ASP A 43 12.26 -9.18 -8.79
C ASP A 43 11.32 -7.96 -8.81
N ALA A 44 10.85 -7.53 -7.64
CA ALA A 44 10.04 -6.33 -7.50
C ALA A 44 10.86 -5.06 -7.82
N GLY A 45 10.21 -4.08 -8.44
CA GLY A 45 10.82 -2.76 -8.70
C GLY A 45 10.76 -1.85 -7.48
N SER A 46 11.53 -0.76 -7.52
CA SER A 46 11.59 0.24 -6.44
C SER A 46 10.43 1.26 -6.46
N ASN A 47 9.73 1.40 -7.59
CA ASN A 47 8.62 2.35 -7.69
C ASN A 47 7.36 1.77 -7.04
N ILE A 48 7.01 2.24 -5.84
CA ILE A 48 5.80 1.82 -5.13
C ILE A 48 4.63 2.71 -5.52
N THR A 49 3.53 2.13 -5.99
CA THR A 49 2.28 2.85 -6.25
C THR A 49 1.08 2.10 -5.70
N TYR A 50 0.04 2.82 -5.29
CA TYR A 50 -1.15 2.22 -4.70
C TYR A 50 -2.37 3.14 -4.84
N ARG A 51 -3.53 2.60 -4.48
CA ARG A 51 -4.76 3.35 -4.24
C ARG A 51 -5.34 2.96 -2.89
N THR A 52 -6.29 3.75 -2.41
CA THR A 52 -7.12 3.38 -1.27
C THR A 52 -8.59 3.34 -1.67
N ILE A 53 -9.40 2.63 -0.90
CA ILE A 53 -10.86 2.72 -0.98
C ILE A 53 -11.33 3.81 -0.01
N ASN A 54 -12.12 4.77 -0.49
CA ASN A 54 -12.70 5.82 0.33
C ASN A 54 -14.02 5.37 1.00
N ASP A 55 -14.60 6.23 1.84
CA ASP A 55 -15.79 5.92 2.64
C ASP A 55 -17.05 5.64 1.81
N TYR A 56 -17.05 6.00 0.52
CA TYR A 56 -18.14 5.71 -0.41
C TYR A 56 -17.92 4.41 -1.20
N GLY A 57 -16.86 3.66 -0.90
CA GLY A 57 -16.48 2.44 -1.62
C GLY A 57 -15.76 2.66 -2.95
N ALA A 58 -15.36 3.91 -3.27
CA ALA A 58 -14.70 4.25 -4.52
C ALA A 58 -13.16 4.28 -4.37
N LEU A 59 -12.46 4.03 -5.46
CA LEU A 59 -10.99 4.15 -5.52
C LEU A 59 -10.57 5.62 -5.47
N THR A 60 -9.62 5.94 -4.60
CA THR A 60 -8.92 7.23 -4.60
C THR A 60 -7.96 7.33 -5.80
N PRO A 61 -7.48 8.53 -6.17
CA PRO A 61 -6.44 8.68 -7.19
C PRO A 61 -5.21 7.83 -6.88
N LYS A 62 -4.49 7.43 -7.93
CA LYS A 62 -3.25 6.66 -7.78
C LYS A 62 -2.19 7.51 -7.06
N MET A 63 -1.62 6.94 -6.01
CA MET A 63 -0.58 7.53 -5.18
C MET A 63 0.77 6.87 -5.48
N THR A 64 1.85 7.64 -5.35
CA THR A 64 3.22 7.11 -5.31
C THR A 64 3.66 7.05 -3.84
N GLY A 65 4.19 5.91 -3.41
CA GLY A 65 4.69 5.74 -2.05
C GLY A 65 5.96 6.55 -1.80
N VAL A 66 6.08 7.11 -0.59
CA VAL A 66 7.33 7.67 -0.09
C VAL A 66 8.13 6.49 0.49
N MET A 67 9.33 6.28 -0.02
CA MET A 67 10.26 5.29 0.55
C MET A 67 11.16 5.99 1.56
N GLU A 68 11.22 5.44 2.77
CA GLU A 68 12.16 5.82 3.82
C GLU A 68 13.25 4.75 3.97
#